data_AF-X6DJS1-F1
#
_entry.id   AF-X6DJS1-F1
#
_cell.length_a   1.000
_cell.length_b   1.000
_cell.length_c   1.000
_cell.angle_alpha   90.00
_cell.angle_beta   90.00
_cell.angle_gamma   90.00
#
_symmetry.space_group_name_H-M   'P 1'
#
loop_
_entity.id
_entity.type
_entity.pdbx_description
1 polymer ?
#
loop_
_entity_poly.entity_id
_entity_poly.type
_entity_poly.pdbx_seq_one_letter_code
_entity_poly.pdbx_strand_id
1 'polypeptide(L)' 'MQILSERTTKRPADSIVNICIKGAELSAVAEFLSRYSEEELFIPAARAKTKISLEIKKTTLASVIEHVGLRIGLPG' A
#
# COMPACT_ATOMS: atom_id res chain seq x y z
N MET A 1 -13.50 -29.72 -8.20
CA MET A 1 -12.50 -28.64 -8.26
C MET A 1 -13.21 -27.32 -7.99
N GLN A 2 -13.08 -26.76 -6.78
CA GLN A 2 -13.55 -25.41 -6.50
C GLN A 2 -12.41 -24.46 -6.83
N ILE A 3 -12.57 -23.69 -7.90
CA ILE A 3 -11.73 -22.54 -8.18
C ILE A 3 -12.16 -21.49 -7.16
N LEU A 4 -11.39 -21.34 -6.08
CA LEU A 4 -11.46 -20.18 -5.22
C LEU A 4 -11.10 -18.98 -6.10
N SER A 5 -12.14 -18.35 -6.66
CA SER A 5 -12.05 -17.00 -7.16
C SER A 5 -11.73 -16.16 -5.93
N GLU A 6 -10.44 -16.00 -5.63
CA GLU A 6 -9.94 -15.03 -4.65
C GLU A 6 -10.33 -13.66 -5.19
N ARG A 7 -11.59 -13.27 -4.92
CA ARG A 7 -12.00 -11.88 -4.90
C ARG A 7 -10.94 -11.20 -4.07
N THR A 8 -10.21 -10.26 -4.66
CA THR A 8 -9.19 -9.48 -3.97
C THR A 8 -9.93 -8.70 -2.88
N THR A 9 -10.12 -9.32 -1.71
CA THR A 9 -10.78 -8.69 -0.58
C THR A 9 -9.80 -7.65 -0.10
N LYS A 10 -10.09 -6.40 -0.47
CA LYS A 10 -9.40 -5.23 0.04
C LYS A 10 -9.34 -5.35 1.57
N ARG A 11 -8.19 -4.97 2.13
CA ARG A 11 -7.93 -5.11 3.56
C ARG A 11 -8.13 -3.77 4.27
N PRO A 12 -8.73 -3.77 5.47
CA PRO A 12 -8.82 -2.57 6.29
C PRO A 12 -7.43 -2.16 6.79
N ALA A 13 -7.29 -0.88 7.14
CA ALA A 13 -6.00 -0.26 7.45
C ALA A 13 -5.31 -0.86 8.70
N ASP A 14 -6.06 -1.45 9.62
CA ASP A 14 -5.61 -2.14 10.83
C ASP A 14 -5.10 -3.58 10.57
N SER A 15 -5.28 -4.10 9.34
CA SER A 15 -4.81 -5.43 8.98
C SER A 15 -3.30 -5.59 9.14
N ILE A 16 -2.89 -6.67 9.81
CA ILE A 16 -1.47 -7.03 9.95
C ILE A 16 -0.93 -7.61 8.64
N VAL A 17 0.14 -6.98 8.13
CA VAL A 17 0.77 -7.31 6.85
C VAL A 17 2.29 -7.46 7.00
N ASN A 18 2.88 -8.14 6.02
CA ASN A 18 4.31 -8.16 5.79
C ASN A 18 4.56 -7.57 4.41
N ILE A 19 5.41 -6.55 4.32
CA ILE A 19 5.73 -5.87 3.07
C ILE A 19 7.24 -5.87 2.85
N CYS A 20 7.63 -6.23 1.63
CA CYS A 20 8.99 -6.14 1.14
C CYS A 20 8.96 -5.46 -0.23
N ILE A 21 9.51 -4.26 -0.30
CA ILE A 21 9.64 -3.43 -1.48
C ILE A 21 11.13 -3.31 -1.77
N LYS A 22 11.56 -3.59 -3.00
CA LYS A 22 12.96 -3.50 -3.40
C LYS A 22 13.08 -2.64 -4.65
N GLY A 23 13.51 -1.39 -4.49
CA GLY A 23 13.81 -0.48 -5.59
C GLY A 23 12.62 -0.14 -6.49
N ALA A 24 11.39 -0.15 -5.96
CA ALA A 24 10.19 0.13 -6.72
C ALA A 24 9.84 1.63 -6.66
N GLU A 25 9.21 2.15 -7.71
CA GLU A 25 8.69 3.52 -7.71
C GLU A 25 7.52 3.65 -6.74
N LEU A 26 7.45 4.79 -6.03
CA LEU A 26 6.37 5.08 -5.09
C LEU A 26 4.98 5.05 -5.76
N SER A 27 4.90 5.48 -7.03
CA SER A 27 3.72 5.34 -7.89
C SER A 27 3.19 3.91 -7.93
N ALA A 28 4.06 2.95 -8.25
CA ALA A 28 3.73 1.53 -8.35
C ALA A 28 3.38 0.94 -6.97
N VAL A 29 4.10 1.35 -5.92
CA VAL A 29 3.80 0.93 -4.54
C VAL A 29 2.42 1.40 -4.11
N ALA A 30 2.06 2.65 -4.39
CA ALA A 30 0.76 3.19 -4.06
C ALA A 30 -0.37 2.58 -4.87
N GLU A 31 -0.18 2.31 -6.16
CA GLU A 31 -1.15 1.60 -6.99
C GLU A 31 -1.42 0.19 -6.41
N PHE A 32 -0.36 -0.51 -6.02
CA PHE A 32 -0.48 -1.81 -5.36
C PHE A 32 -1.25 -1.70 -4.03
N LEU A 33 -0.86 -0.76 -3.16
CA LEU A 33 -1.51 -0.55 -1.87
C LEU A 33 -2.98 -0.11 -2.02
N SER A 34 -3.33 0.67 -3.04
CA SER A 34 -4.70 1.11 -3.30
C SER A 34 -5.61 -0.03 -3.78
N ARG A 35 -5.04 -1.03 -4.49
CA ARG A 35 -5.77 -2.26 -4.83
C ARG A 35 -5.89 -3.21 -3.63
N TYR A 36 -4.91 -3.15 -2.73
CA TYR A 36 -4.83 -4.04 -1.58
C TYR A 36 -5.59 -3.52 -0.35
N SER A 37 -5.78 -2.20 -0.24
CA SER A 37 -6.45 -1.52 0.86
C SER A 37 -7.89 -1.12 0.52
N GLU A 38 -8.74 -1.07 1.54
CA GLU A 38 -10.05 -0.41 1.45
C GLU A 38 -9.93 1.11 1.39
N GLU A 39 -8.80 1.65 1.85
CA GLU A 39 -8.54 3.07 1.93
C GLU A 39 -8.22 3.71 0.58
N GLU A 40 -8.65 4.96 0.40
CA GLU A 40 -8.24 5.80 -0.71
C GLU A 40 -6.87 6.43 -0.41
N LEU A 41 -5.87 6.10 -1.25
CA LEU A 41 -4.47 6.49 -1.05
C LEU A 41 -4.06 7.61 -1.99
N PHE A 42 -3.43 8.63 -1.42
CA PHE A 42 -2.90 9.77 -2.16
C PHE A 42 -1.37 9.75 -2.17
N ILE A 43 -0.81 9.95 -3.36
CA ILE A 43 0.62 10.05 -3.60
C ILE A 43 0.98 11.52 -3.81
N PRO A 44 1.96 12.07 -3.08
CA PRO A 44 2.53 13.36 -3.42
C PRO A 44 3.18 13.29 -4.81
N ALA A 45 2.69 14.09 -5.77
CA ALA A 45 3.16 14.07 -7.16
C ALA A 45 4.70 14.25 -7.27
N ALA A 46 5.28 15.08 -6.40
CA ALA A 46 6.72 15.30 -6.31
C ALA A 46 7.54 14.03 -6.02
N ARG A 47 6.95 13.01 -5.39
CA ARG A 47 7.62 11.76 -4.98
C ARG A 47 7.19 10.55 -5.80
N ALA A 48 6.27 10.69 -6.74
CA ALA A 48 5.71 9.55 -7.49
C ALA A 48 6.79 8.70 -8.18
N LYS A 49 7.84 9.33 -8.73
CA LYS A 49 8.96 8.66 -9.40
C LYS A 49 10.11 8.25 -8.46
N THR A 50 10.00 8.53 -7.16
CA THR A 50 11.04 8.17 -6.20
C THR A 50 11.06 6.66 -6.02
N LYS A 51 12.24 6.05 -6.18
CA LYS A 51 12.44 4.63 -5.87
C LYS A 51 12.61 4.45 -4.37
N ILE A 52 11.87 3.51 -3.81
CA ILE A 52 11.94 3.15 -2.40
C ILE A 52 12.24 1.67 -2.23
N SER A 53 12.92 1.36 -1.12
CA SER A 53 13.13 0.00 -0.63
C SER A 53 12.70 -0.03 0.81
N LEU A 54 11.86 -0.98 1.18
CA LEU A 54 11.28 -1.09 2.52
C LEU A 54 11.04 -2.55 2.85
N GLU A 55 11.51 -3.01 4.00
CA GLU A 55 11.14 -4.32 4.55
C GLU A 55 10.57 -4.12 5.95
N ILE A 56 9.27 -4.38 6.10
CA ILE A 56 8.59 -4.37 7.41
C ILE A 56 7.77 -5.66 7.56
N LYS A 57 7.88 -6.27 8.73
CA LYS A 57 7.14 -7.48 9.10
C LYS A 57 6.23 -7.20 10.29
N LYS A 58 5.07 -7.85 10.32
CA LYS A 58 4.09 -7.79 11.41
C LYS A 58 3.71 -6.34 11.79
N THR A 59 3.33 -5.55 10.80
CA THR A 59 2.85 -4.17 11.02
C THR A 59 1.46 -3.98 10.44
N THR A 60 0.79 -2.89 10.79
CA THR A 60 -0.50 -2.53 10.21
C THR A 60 -0.33 -1.94 8.82
N LEU A 61 -1.32 -2.15 7.94
CA LEU A 61 -1.32 -1.58 6.60
C LEU A 61 -1.25 -0.04 6.63
N ALA A 62 -1.95 0.60 7.57
CA ALA A 62 -1.86 2.03 7.85
C ALA A 62 -0.42 2.48 8.10
N SER A 63 0.30 1.77 8.98
CA SER A 63 1.69 2.10 9.29
C SER A 63 2.58 1.99 8.05
N VAL A 64 2.35 1.02 7.17
CA VAL A 64 3.11 0.93 5.92
C VAL A 64 2.81 2.11 5.01
N ILE A 65 1.54 2.45 4.83
CA ILE A 65 1.08 3.59 4.01
C ILE A 65 1.75 4.89 4.50
N GLU A 66 1.73 5.16 5.80
CA GLU A 66 2.40 6.31 6.39
C GLU A 66 3.92 6.26 6.19
N HIS A 67 4.54 5.09 6.38
CA HIS A 67 5.99 4.91 6.27
C HIS A 67 6.51 5.14 4.85
N VAL A 68 5.75 4.74 3.82
CA VAL A 68 6.10 5.02 2.42
C VAL A 68 5.76 6.47 2.03
N GLY A 69 5.12 7.24 2.91
CA GLY A 69 4.79 8.64 2.70
C GLY A 69 3.53 8.87 1.86
N LEU A 70 2.62 7.90 1.86
CA LEU A 70 1.28 8.03 1.29
C LEU A 70 0.32 8.59 2.32
N ARG A 71 -0.75 9.24 1.87
CA ARG A 71 -1.80 9.77 2.73
C ARG A 71 -3.09 8.97 2.54
N ILE A 72 -3.80 8.74 3.63
CA ILE A 72 -5.13 8.12 3.66
C ILE A 72 -6.17 9.24 3.68
N GLY A 73 -7.12 9.23 2.73
CA GLY A 73 -8.18 10.24 2.66
C GLY A 73 -7.72 11.60 2.10
N LEU A 74 -8.69 12.38 1.59
CA LEU A 74 -8.48 13.56 0.73
C LEU A 74 -7.57 14.64 1.35
N PRO A 75 -6.70 15.30 0.55
CA PRO A 75 -6.32 16.67 0.83
C PRO A 75 -7.54 17.57 0.63
N GLY A 76 -8.14 18.02 1.74
CA GLY A 76 -8.95 19.24 1.76
C GLY A 76 -8.09 20.47 1.58
#